data_AF-A0A327M1E6-F1
#
_entry.id   AF-A0A327M1E6-F1
#
_cell.length_a   1.000
_cell.length_b   1.000
_cell.length_c   1.000
_cell.angle_alpha   90.00
_cell.angle_beta   90.00
_cell.angle_gamma   90.00
#
_symmetry.space_group_name_H-M   'P 1'
#
loop_
_entity.id
_entity.type
_entity.pdbx_description
1 polymer ?
#
loop_
_entity_poly.entity_id
_entity_poly.type
_entity_poly.pdbx_seq_one_letter_code
_entity_poly.pdbx_strand_id
1 'polypeptide(L)'
;MASKEAETLRGEIIALETALAAAFGEIAVLRAAVEGGGAATALRSMEEMAAQLEASVLRGVVGAEQAGRDAAAAGFEQRMELIVHALRNAIAFRSSEGGA
;
A
#
# COMPACT_ATOMS: atom_id res chain seq x y z
N MET A 1 -13.32 13.56 -24.28
CA MET A 1 -12.09 14.00 -23.58
C MET A 1 -12.04 13.48 -22.15
N ALA A 2 -13.06 13.73 -21.32
CA ALA A 2 -13.13 13.27 -19.92
C ALA A 2 -12.82 11.76 -19.69
N SER A 3 -13.25 10.87 -20.58
CA SER A 3 -12.96 9.42 -20.47
C SER A 3 -11.47 9.09 -20.60
N LYS A 4 -10.75 9.79 -21.49
CA LYS A 4 -9.32 9.54 -21.72
C LYS A 4 -8.47 10.09 -20.58
N GLU A 5 -8.86 11.23 -20.02
CA GLU A 5 -8.22 11.79 -18.83
C GLU A 5 -8.44 10.89 -17.60
N ALA A 6 -9.65 10.33 -17.45
CA ALA A 6 -9.93 9.37 -16.38
C ALA A 6 -9.12 8.06 -16.52
N GLU A 7 -8.94 7.55 -17.74
CA GLU A 7 -8.09 6.38 -18.00
C GLU A 7 -6.61 6.66 -17.71
N THR A 8 -6.08 7.82 -18.13
CA THR A 8 -4.71 8.23 -17.81
C THR A 8 -4.51 8.34 -16.30
N LEU A 9 -5.40 9.04 -15.60
CA LEU A 9 -5.35 9.17 -14.14
C LEU A 9 -5.40 7.81 -13.44
N ARG A 10 -6.23 6.88 -13.94
CA ARG A 10 -6.27 5.51 -13.42
C ARG A 10 -4.93 4.79 -13.62
N GLY A 11 -4.30 4.93 -14.78
CA GLY A 11 -2.97 4.37 -15.05
C GLY A 11 -1.89 4.93 -14.13
N GLU A 12 -1.90 6.25 -13.90
CA GLU A 12 -0.97 6.93 -12.98
C GLU A 12 -1.16 6.47 -11.53
N ILE A 13 -2.41 6.29 -11.08
CA ILE A 13 -2.72 5.75 -9.75
C ILE A 13 -2.15 4.34 -9.60
N ILE A 14 -2.38 3.44 -10.57
CA ILE A 14 -1.85 2.07 -10.53
C ILE A 14 -0.31 2.07 -10.47
N ALA A 15 0.34 2.95 -11.24
CA ALA A 15 1.80 3.08 -11.21
C ALA A 15 2.31 3.54 -9.84
N LEU A 16 1.63 4.51 -9.22
CA LEU A 16 1.94 4.99 -7.87
C LEU A 16 1.74 3.90 -6.82
N GLU A 17 0.64 3.16 -6.88
CA GLU A 17 0.35 2.03 -5.97
C GLU A 17 1.44 0.95 -6.07
N THR A 18 1.88 0.65 -7.29
CA THR A 18 2.96 -0.31 -7.55
C THR A 18 4.29 0.17 -6.97
N ALA A 19 4.64 1.44 -7.21
CA ALA A 19 5.88 2.03 -6.68
C ALA A 19 5.87 2.07 -5.14
N LEU A 20 4.73 2.36 -4.52
CA LEU A 20 4.57 2.35 -3.08
C LEU A 20 4.77 0.94 -2.50
N ALA A 21 4.19 -0.09 -3.12
CA ALA A 21 4.37 -1.47 -2.70
C ALA A 21 5.84 -1.92 -2.80
N ALA A 22 6.54 -1.53 -3.88
CA ALA A 22 7.96 -1.80 -4.05
C ALA A 22 8.81 -1.13 -2.94
N ALA A 23 8.57 0.16 -2.68
CA ALA A 23 9.27 0.91 -1.64
C ALA A 23 9.07 0.30 -0.24
N PHE A 24 7.84 -0.17 0.08
CA PHE A 24 7.57 -0.86 1.34
C PHE A 24 8.35 -2.17 1.45
N GLY A 25 8.44 -2.93 0.35
CA GLY A 25 9.25 -4.14 0.30
C GLY A 25 10.73 -3.88 0.55
N GLU A 26 11.29 -2.82 -0.04
CA GLU A 26 12.70 -2.41 0.18
C GLU A 26 12.95 -1.99 1.63
N ILE A 27 12.06 -1.17 2.21
CA ILE A 27 12.15 -0.73 3.60
C ILE A 27 12.10 -1.93 4.56
N ALA A 28 11.23 -2.90 4.30
CA ALA A 28 11.12 -4.10 5.10
C ALA A 28 12.39 -4.95 5.08
N VAL A 29 13.00 -5.12 3.90
CA VAL A 29 14.28 -5.82 3.76
C VAL A 29 15.40 -5.08 4.49
N LEU A 30 15.46 -3.75 4.36
CA LEU A 30 16.44 -2.93 5.06
C LEU A 30 16.29 -3.02 6.58
N ARG A 31 15.06 -2.96 7.10
CA ARG A 31 14.79 -3.13 8.54
C ARG A 31 15.20 -4.50 9.04
N ALA A 32 14.86 -5.55 8.30
CA ALA A 32 15.29 -6.91 8.63
C ALA A 32 16.81 -7.02 8.69
N ALA A 33 17.53 -6.46 7.72
CA ALA A 33 18.99 -6.45 7.71
C ALA A 33 19.59 -5.70 8.92
N VAL A 34 19.01 -4.56 9.31
CA VAL A 34 19.44 -3.77 10.48
C VAL A 34 19.21 -4.53 11.79
N GLU A 35 18.12 -5.26 11.89
CA GLU A 35 17.76 -6.06 13.07
C GLU A 35 18.49 -7.42 13.14
N GLY A 36 19.32 -7.74 12.13
CA GLY A 36 19.94 -9.07 11.99
C GLY A 36 18.93 -10.18 11.71
N GLY A 37 17.74 -9.83 11.24
CA GLY A 37 16.65 -10.73 10.89
C GLY A 37 16.65 -11.14 9.41
N GLY A 38 15.91 -12.22 9.12
CA GLY A 38 15.70 -12.72 7.76
C GLY A 38 14.33 -12.36 7.19
N ALA A 39 13.85 -13.17 6.25
CA ALA A 39 12.56 -12.95 5.57
C ALA A 39 11.38 -12.77 6.55
N ALA A 40 11.35 -13.52 7.66
CA ALA A 40 10.28 -13.40 8.66
C ALA A 40 10.21 -12.02 9.34
N THR A 41 11.35 -11.37 9.55
CA THR A 41 11.41 -10.01 10.10
C THR A 41 10.96 -8.98 9.05
N ALA A 42 11.35 -9.19 7.78
CA ALA A 42 10.89 -8.35 6.69
C ALA A 42 9.36 -8.42 6.53
N LEU A 43 8.77 -9.64 6.52
CA LEU A 43 7.32 -9.83 6.46
C LEU A 43 6.59 -9.09 7.57
N ARG A 44 7.04 -9.25 8.82
CA ARG A 44 6.45 -8.56 9.97
C ARG A 44 6.53 -7.04 9.83
N SER A 45 7.66 -6.53 9.34
CA SER A 45 7.79 -5.09 9.10
C SER A 45 6.86 -4.61 7.99
N MET A 46 6.62 -5.41 6.95
CA MET A 46 5.62 -5.10 5.93
C MET A 46 4.20 -5.08 6.51
N GLU A 47 3.85 -6.00 7.41
CA GLU A 47 2.55 -6.01 8.11
C GLU A 47 2.37 -4.76 8.99
N GLU A 48 3.39 -4.38 9.75
CA GLU A 48 3.38 -3.16 10.57
C GLU A 48 3.22 -1.90 9.70
N MET A 49 3.92 -1.82 8.58
CA MET A 49 3.80 -0.70 7.64
C MET A 49 2.42 -0.65 6.98
N ALA A 50 1.84 -1.80 6.65
CA ALA A 50 0.47 -1.87 6.14
C ALA A 50 -0.55 -1.35 7.17
N ALA A 51 -0.42 -1.75 8.44
CA ALA A 51 -1.28 -1.27 9.53
C ALA A 51 -1.11 0.24 9.78
N GLN A 52 0.12 0.76 9.72
CA GLN A 52 0.38 2.20 9.84
C GLN A 52 -0.25 3.00 8.70
N LEU A 53 -0.20 2.47 7.47
CA LEU A 53 -0.82 3.08 6.31
C LEU A 53 -2.35 3.10 6.45
N GLU A 54 -2.95 1.97 6.85
CA GLU A 54 -4.39 1.87 7.13
C GLU A 54 -4.84 2.90 8.16
N ALA A 55 -4.13 3.03 9.28
CA ALA A 55 -4.44 4.01 10.32
C ALA A 55 -4.26 5.47 9.84
N SER A 56 -3.25 5.75 9.01
CA SER A 56 -3.05 7.09 8.44
C SER A 56 -4.17 7.46 7.47
N VAL A 57 -4.68 6.50 6.71
CA VAL A 57 -5.75 6.76 5.77
C VAL A 57 -7.12 6.83 6.44
N LEU A 58 -7.42 6.02 7.45
CA LEU A 58 -8.64 6.19 8.24
C LEU A 58 -8.76 7.63 8.77
N ARG A 59 -7.64 8.23 9.21
CA ARG A 59 -7.61 9.66 9.59
C ARG A 59 -7.88 10.60 8.41
N GLY A 60 -7.38 10.28 7.22
CA GLY A 60 -7.62 11.05 5.99
C GLY A 60 -9.07 10.98 5.51
N VAL A 61 -9.69 9.78 5.55
CA VAL A 61 -11.09 9.52 5.22
C VAL A 61 -12.00 10.31 6.15
N VAL A 62 -11.80 10.16 7.47
CA VAL A 62 -12.57 10.90 8.49
C VAL A 62 -12.41 12.41 8.29
N GLY A 63 -11.21 12.90 7.98
CA GLY A 63 -10.99 14.32 7.67
C GLY A 63 -11.70 14.79 6.38
N ALA A 64 -11.86 13.92 5.39
CA ALA A 64 -12.61 14.22 4.17
C ALA A 64 -14.12 14.24 4.42
N GLU A 65 -14.65 13.31 5.20
CA GLU A 65 -16.05 13.26 5.63
C GLU A 65 -16.43 14.48 6.48
N GLN A 66 -15.59 14.84 7.46
CA GLN A 66 -15.80 16.04 8.29
C GLN A 66 -15.79 17.33 7.47
N ALA A 67 -15.13 17.34 6.31
CA ALA A 67 -15.13 18.45 5.36
C ALA A 67 -16.30 18.40 4.35
N GLY A 68 -17.23 17.45 4.48
CA GLY A 68 -18.37 17.27 3.57
C GLY A 68 -17.97 16.78 2.17
N ARG A 69 -16.86 16.03 2.05
CA ARG A 69 -16.31 15.53 0.78
C ARG A 69 -16.46 14.02 0.65
N ASP A 70 -17.69 13.52 0.71
CA ASP A 70 -18.03 12.10 0.76
C ASP A 70 -17.49 11.28 -0.43
N ALA A 71 -17.50 11.86 -1.64
CA ALA A 71 -16.94 11.19 -2.82
C ALA A 71 -15.41 11.02 -2.73
N ALA A 72 -14.71 11.95 -2.07
CA ALA A 72 -13.28 11.84 -1.85
C ALA A 72 -12.94 10.80 -0.76
N ALA A 73 -13.80 10.69 0.26
CA ALA A 73 -13.70 9.67 1.30
C ALA A 73 -13.86 8.25 0.72
N ALA A 74 -14.92 8.00 -0.05
CA ALA A 74 -15.18 6.71 -0.69
C ALA A 74 -14.09 6.31 -1.70
N GLY A 75 -13.59 7.27 -2.48
CA GLY A 75 -12.47 7.04 -3.39
C GLY A 75 -11.16 6.72 -2.67
N PHE A 76 -10.99 7.19 -1.42
CA PHE A 76 -9.84 6.89 -0.59
C PHE A 76 -9.89 5.47 -0.02
N GLU A 77 -11.05 5.05 0.50
CA GLU A 77 -11.25 3.68 1.02
C GLU A 77 -10.97 2.62 -0.05
N GLN A 78 -11.50 2.82 -1.26
CA GLN A 78 -11.31 1.86 -2.35
C GLN A 78 -9.84 1.74 -2.78
N ARG A 79 -9.10 2.86 -2.85
CA ARG A 79 -7.66 2.84 -3.17
C ARG A 79 -6.84 2.15 -2.08
N MET A 80 -7.26 2.27 -0.83
CA MET A 80 -6.59 1.59 0.28
C MET A 80 -6.74 0.09 0.24
N GLU A 81 -7.92 -0.40 -0.09
CA GLU A 81 -8.14 -1.83 -0.27
C GLU A 81 -7.20 -2.38 -1.36
N LEU A 82 -7.00 -1.64 -2.45
CA LEU A 82 -6.06 -2.01 -3.52
C LEU A 82 -4.60 -2.03 -3.06
N ILE A 83 -4.15 -1.00 -2.32
CA ILE A 83 -2.77 -0.94 -1.81
C ILE A 83 -2.50 -2.06 -0.81
N VAL A 84 -3.43 -2.31 0.12
CA VAL A 84 -3.31 -3.41 1.09
C VAL A 84 -3.28 -4.76 0.37
N HIS A 85 -4.11 -4.96 -0.65
CA HIS A 85 -4.05 -6.16 -1.47
C HIS A 85 -2.74 -6.30 -2.23
N ALA A 86 -2.23 -5.22 -2.84
CA ALA A 86 -0.94 -5.24 -3.53
C ALA A 86 0.21 -5.58 -2.58
N LEU A 87 0.21 -5.01 -1.36
CA LEU A 87 1.18 -5.33 -0.32
C LEU A 87 1.10 -6.81 0.11
N ARG A 88 -0.10 -7.33 0.39
CA ARG A 88 -0.31 -8.74 0.73
C ARG A 88 0.15 -9.67 -0.40
N ASN A 89 -0.10 -9.32 -1.66
CA ASN A 89 0.35 -10.08 -2.81
C ASN A 89 1.87 -10.06 -2.96
N ALA A 90 2.52 -8.90 -2.76
CA ALA A 90 3.97 -8.79 -2.78
C ALA A 90 4.63 -9.62 -1.66
N ILE A 91 4.01 -9.67 -0.48
CA ILE A 91 4.41 -10.53 0.65
C ILE A 91 4.30 -12.02 0.27
N ALA A 92 3.16 -12.43 -0.28
CA ALA A 92 2.90 -13.81 -0.67
C ALA A 92 3.86 -14.29 -1.77
N PHE A 93 4.10 -13.46 -2.79
CA PHE A 93 5.04 -13.74 -3.87
C PHE A 93 6.46 -13.96 -3.34
N ARG A 94 6.95 -13.07 -2.47
CA ARG A 94 8.30 -13.20 -1.89
C ARG A 94 8.44 -14.41 -0.96
N SER A 95 7.38 -14.77 -0.24
CA SER A 95 7.35 -16.00 0.58
C SER A 95 7.45 -17.26 -0.27
N SER A 96 6.96 -17.23 -1.52
CA SER A 96 7.03 -18.35 -2.45
C SER A 96 8.40 -18.50 -3.14
N GLU A 97 9.17 -17.42 -3.30
CA GLU A 97 10.52 -17.45 -3.90
C GLU A 97 11.63 -17.79 -2.88
N GLY A 98 11.41 -17.56 -1.58
CA GLY A 98 12.37 -17.85 -0.51
C GLY A 98 12.32 -19.27 0.09
N GLY A 99 11.55 -20.17 -0.54
CA GLY A 99 11.32 -21.56 -0.08
C GLY A 99 12.04 -22.63 -0.88
N ALA A 100 13.26 -22.36 -1.37
CA ALA A 100 14.15 -23.32 -2.02
C ALA A 100 15.54 -23.31 -1.39
#